data_AF-A0A1H8U2P7-F1
#
_entry.id   AF-A0A1H8U2P7-F1
#
_cell.length_a   1.000
_cell.length_b   1.000
_cell.length_c   1.000
_cell.angle_alpha   90.00
_cell.angle_beta   90.00
_cell.angle_gamma   90.00
#
_symmetry.space_group_name_H-M   'P 1'
#
loop_
_entity.id
_entity.type
_entity.pdbx_description
1 polymer ?
#
loop_
_entity_poly.entity_id
_entity_poly.type
_entity_poly.pdbx_seq_one_letter_code
_entity_poly.pdbx_strand_id
1 'polypeptide(L)'
;MSPSEQMPLSEDEEITLRRVAHGQSDVAHLRVADLTRLRALALVAGTPHAPMLTNAGKARFDRLTKPAAVAEFNAQNELMATLGRLMARKPKG
;
A
#
# COMPACT_ATOMS: atom_id res chain seq x y z
N MET A 1 -24.96 -9.52 8.68
CA MET A 1 -24.20 -8.66 7.75
C MET A 1 -23.77 -7.43 8.53
N SER A 2 -22.46 -7.23 8.72
CA SER A 2 -21.93 -6.18 9.59
C SER A 2 -21.85 -4.84 8.86
N PRO A 3 -22.21 -3.70 9.49
CA PRO A 3 -22.19 -2.38 8.85
C PRO A 3 -20.81 -1.98 8.26
N SER A 4 -19.73 -2.53 8.80
CA SER A 4 -18.35 -2.25 8.39
C SER A 4 -18.00 -2.72 6.96
N GLU A 5 -18.80 -3.62 6.37
CA GLU A 5 -18.56 -4.10 5.00
C GLU A 5 -19.02 -3.11 3.92
N GLN A 6 -19.87 -2.14 4.26
CA GLN A 6 -20.51 -1.26 3.28
C GLN A 6 -19.95 0.17 3.28
N MET A 7 -19.21 0.57 4.31
CA MET A 7 -18.63 1.92 4.35
C MET A 7 -17.52 2.03 3.30
N PRO A 8 -17.60 2.96 2.33
CA PRO A 8 -16.56 3.11 1.30
C PRO A 8 -15.24 3.54 1.95
N LEU A 9 -14.14 2.97 1.48
CA LEU A 9 -12.80 3.40 1.86
C LEU A 9 -12.36 4.53 0.93
N SER A 10 -11.59 5.48 1.45
CA SER A 10 -10.87 6.43 0.59
C SER A 10 -9.70 5.74 -0.13
N GLU A 11 -9.19 6.34 -1.21
CA GLU A 11 -8.01 5.81 -1.91
C GLU A 11 -6.80 5.65 -0.97
N ASP A 12 -6.59 6.61 -0.06
CA ASP A 12 -5.51 6.57 0.94
C ASP A 12 -5.69 5.40 1.95
N GLU A 13 -6.94 5.16 2.38
CA GLU A 13 -7.28 4.03 3.25
C GLU A 13 -7.07 2.68 2.54
N GLU A 14 -7.40 2.59 1.24
CA GLU A 14 -7.12 1.41 0.43
C GLU A 14 -5.62 1.16 0.27
N ILE A 15 -4.83 2.21 0.00
CA ILE A 15 -3.37 2.12 -0.07
C ILE A 15 -2.78 1.64 1.26
N THR A 16 -3.26 2.19 2.37
CA THR A 16 -2.85 1.77 3.72
C THR A 16 -3.23 0.30 3.97
N LEU A 17 -4.44 -0.12 3.60
CA LEU A 17 -4.88 -1.52 3.74
C LEU A 17 -4.00 -2.48 2.92
N ARG A 18 -3.64 -2.12 1.67
CA ARG A 18 -2.74 -2.90 0.82
C ARG A 18 -1.34 -3.03 1.43
N ARG A 19 -0.77 -1.95 1.98
CA ARG A 19 0.55 -1.97 2.62
C ARG A 19 0.58 -2.87 3.85
N VAL A 20 -0.47 -2.84 4.67
CA VAL A 20 -0.64 -3.77 5.79
C VAL A 20 -0.75 -5.21 5.30
N ALA A 21 -1.49 -5.46 4.22
CA ALA A 21 -1.64 -6.79 3.62
C ALA A 21 -0.31 -7.40 3.14
N HIS A 22 0.57 -6.58 2.56
CA HIS A 22 1.87 -7.00 2.05
C HIS A 22 2.97 -7.06 3.12
N GLY A 23 2.66 -6.79 4.40
CA GLY A 23 3.66 -6.74 5.46
C GLY A 23 4.69 -5.62 5.27
N GLN A 24 4.40 -4.64 4.41
CA GLN A 24 5.24 -3.44 4.19
C GLN A 24 5.02 -2.41 5.30
N SER A 25 4.87 -2.92 6.52
CA SER A 25 4.27 -2.27 7.68
C SER A 25 5.24 -1.37 8.43
N ASP A 26 6.25 -0.79 7.77
CA ASP A 26 7.12 0.16 8.46
C ASP A 26 6.28 1.38 8.83
N VAL A 27 5.78 1.39 10.07
CA VAL A 27 4.65 2.20 10.53
C VAL A 27 4.94 3.69 10.42
N ALA A 28 6.22 4.06 10.41
CA ALA A 28 6.68 5.41 10.13
C ALA A 28 6.15 5.96 8.80
N HIS A 29 5.81 5.10 7.84
CA HIS A 29 5.30 5.49 6.53
C HIS A 29 3.78 5.28 6.36
N LEU A 30 3.09 4.73 7.36
CA LEU A 30 1.63 4.56 7.34
C LEU A 30 0.96 5.76 8.00
N ARG A 31 -0.10 6.27 7.39
CA ARG A 31 -0.87 7.38 7.97
C ARG A 31 -1.65 6.88 9.18
N VAL A 32 -1.39 7.50 10.33
CA VAL A 32 -2.03 7.16 11.62
C VAL A 32 -3.55 7.34 11.56
N ALA A 33 -4.03 8.37 10.84
CA ALA A 33 -5.46 8.61 10.63
C ALA A 33 -6.14 7.42 9.91
N ASP A 34 -5.54 6.93 8.84
CA ASP A 34 -6.05 5.81 8.05
C ASP A 34 -6.05 4.52 8.89
N LEU A 35 -4.97 4.24 9.62
CA LEU A 35 -4.91 3.09 10.54
C LEU A 35 -5.98 3.16 11.64
N THR A 36 -6.24 4.36 12.16
CA THR A 36 -7.28 4.57 13.18
C THR A 36 -8.67 4.27 12.59
N ARG A 37 -8.93 4.73 11.37
CA ARG A 37 -10.20 4.46 10.68
C ARG A 37 -10.37 3.00 10.30
N LEU A 38 -9.34 2.37 9.74
CA LEU A 38 -9.36 0.94 9.40
C LEU A 38 -9.56 0.05 10.64
N ARG A 39 -9.07 0.46 11.81
CA ARG A 39 -9.36 -0.19 13.09
C ARG A 39 -10.81 0.00 13.53
N ALA A 40 -11.35 1.21 13.40
CA ALA A 40 -12.76 1.48 13.68
C ALA A 40 -13.70 0.64 12.79
N LEU A 41 -13.27 0.33 11.56
CA LEU A 41 -13.97 -0.56 10.63
C LEU A 41 -13.68 -2.05 10.87
N ALA A 42 -12.90 -2.40 11.89
CA ALA A 42 -12.46 -3.76 12.20
C ALA A 42 -11.73 -4.47 11.03
N LEU A 43 -11.09 -3.72 10.14
CA LEU A 43 -10.32 -4.25 9.00
C LEU A 43 -8.86 -4.50 9.39
N VAL A 44 -8.33 -3.70 10.31
CA VAL A 44 -6.96 -3.81 10.84
C VAL A 44 -7.01 -4.02 12.34
N ALA A 45 -6.15 -4.90 12.85
CA ALA A 45 -5.90 -5.16 14.26
C ALA A 45 -4.39 -5.05 14.56
N GLY A 46 -3.98 -5.46 15.76
CA GLY A 46 -2.59 -5.43 16.19
C GLY A 46 -2.16 -4.13 16.87
N THR A 47 -0.87 -3.99 17.12
CA THR A 47 -0.31 -2.79 17.78
C THR A 47 -0.07 -1.70 16.75
N PRO A 48 0.07 -0.41 17.17
CA PRO A 48 0.46 0.65 16.25
C PRO A 48 1.69 0.28 15.43
N HIS A 49 2.67 -0.41 16.02
CA HIS A 49 3.94 -0.82 15.41
C HIS A 49 3.87 -2.13 14.61
N ALA A 50 2.80 -2.92 14.77
CA ALA A 50 2.60 -4.17 14.07
C ALA A 50 1.12 -4.30 13.66
N PRO A 51 0.65 -3.50 12.70
CA PRO A 51 -0.69 -3.62 12.17
C PRO A 51 -0.84 -4.92 11.36
N MET A 52 -1.96 -5.61 11.54
CA MET A 52 -2.28 -6.86 10.82
C MET A 52 -3.73 -6.81 10.32
N LEU A 53 -4.00 -7.44 9.17
CA LEU A 53 -5.36 -7.58 8.69
C LEU A 53 -6.17 -8.53 9.58
N THR A 54 -7.43 -8.19 9.82
CA THR A 54 -8.43 -9.14 10.34
C THR A 54 -8.96 -10.01 9.20
N ASN A 55 -9.79 -11.01 9.50
CA ASN A 55 -10.50 -11.78 8.47
C ASN A 55 -11.37 -10.87 7.57
N ALA A 56 -12.03 -9.88 8.15
CA ALA A 56 -12.82 -8.90 7.40
C ALA A 56 -11.92 -7.98 6.55
N GLY A 57 -10.78 -7.55 7.09
CA GLY A 57 -9.77 -6.79 6.34
C GLY A 57 -9.19 -7.56 5.16
N LYS A 58 -8.94 -8.86 5.34
CA LYS A 58 -8.49 -9.73 4.27
C LYS A 58 -9.55 -9.90 3.19
N ALA A 59 -10.80 -10.17 3.56
CA ALA A 59 -11.90 -10.24 2.60
C ALA A 59 -12.10 -8.91 1.84
N ARG A 60 -11.91 -7.78 2.52
CA ARG A 60 -11.95 -6.44 1.92
C ARG A 60 -10.81 -6.23 0.94
N PHE A 61 -9.59 -6.59 1.33
CA PHE A 61 -8.40 -6.54 0.48
C PHE A 61 -8.55 -7.43 -0.76
N ASP A 62 -9.07 -8.64 -0.61
CA ASP A 62 -9.28 -9.57 -1.73
C ASP A 62 -10.31 -9.02 -2.75
N ARG A 63 -11.27 -8.19 -2.30
CA ARG A 63 -12.25 -7.48 -3.15
C ARG A 63 -11.73 -6.19 -3.75
N LEU A 64 -10.65 -5.61 -3.20
CA LEU A 64 -9.98 -4.45 -3.81
C LEU A 64 -9.34 -4.94 -5.10
N THR A 65 -10.07 -4.81 -6.21
CA THR A 65 -9.55 -5.01 -7.56
C THR A 65 -8.16 -4.39 -7.62
N LYS A 66 -7.17 -5.17 -8.07
CA LYS A 66 -5.80 -4.69 -8.26
C LYS A 66 -5.90 -3.34 -8.98
N PRO A 67 -5.30 -2.27 -8.46
CA PRO A 67 -5.30 -1.02 -9.20
C PRO A 67 -4.67 -1.34 -10.55
N ALA A 68 -5.39 -1.03 -11.63
CA ALA A 68 -4.93 -1.23 -13.01
C ALA A 68 -3.63 -0.46 -13.33
N ALA A 69 -3.05 0.24 -12.35
CA ALA A 69 -1.88 1.09 -12.47
C ALA A 69 -0.54 0.45 -12.05
N VAL A 70 -0.48 -0.86 -11.75
CA VAL A 70 0.80 -1.59 -11.65
C VAL A 70 0.86 -2.74 -12.67
N ALA A 71 0.28 -2.53 -13.85
CA ALA A 71 0.49 -3.44 -14.97
C ALA A 71 1.86 -3.24 -15.64
N GLU A 72 2.53 -2.10 -15.44
CA GLU A 72 3.75 -1.77 -16.17
C GLU A 72 4.76 -0.95 -15.35
N PHE A 73 5.03 -1.32 -14.10
CA PHE A 73 6.36 -0.97 -13.56
C PHE A 73 7.38 -1.92 -14.18
N ASN A 74 7.83 -1.59 -15.39
CA ASN A 74 8.94 -2.30 -16.02
C ASN A 74 10.24 -1.85 -15.34
N ALA A 75 10.51 -2.44 -14.18
CA ALA A 75 11.71 -2.19 -13.38
C ALA A 75 12.99 -2.28 -14.21
N GLN A 76 13.01 -3.12 -15.26
CA GLN A 76 14.12 -3.25 -16.19
C GLN A 76 14.30 -2.01 -17.07
N ASN A 77 13.22 -1.43 -17.60
CA ASN A 77 13.29 -0.18 -18.38
C ASN A 77 13.77 1.00 -17.52
N GLU A 78 13.30 1.11 -16.28
CA GLU A 78 13.74 2.17 -15.36
C GLU A 78 15.20 2.02 -14.94
N LEU A 79 15.66 0.78 -14.73
CA LEU A 79 17.06 0.49 -14.46
C LEU A 79 17.94 0.89 -15.65
N MET A 80 17.56 0.50 -16.88
CA MET A 80 18.30 0.83 -18.09
C MET A 80 18.33 2.33 -18.38
N ALA A 81 17.22 3.04 -18.16
CA ALA A 81 17.16 4.49 -18.29
C ALA A 81 18.07 5.21 -17.28
N THR A 82 18.14 4.70 -16.05
CA THR A 82 18.99 5.24 -14.99
C THR A 82 20.47 5.00 -15.27
N LEU A 83 20.84 3.81 -15.75
CA LEU A 83 22.21 3.51 -16.19
C LEU A 83 22.61 4.35 -17.40
N GLY A 84 21.71 4.55 -18.37
CA GLY A 84 21.96 5.42 -19.52
C GLY A 84 22.27 6.86 -19.13
N ARG A 85 21.52 7.43 -18.17
CA ARG A 85 21.78 8.78 -17.64
C ARG A 85 23.11 8.89 -16.89
N LEU A 86 23.50 7.83 -16.17
CA LEU A 86 24.78 7.79 -15.46
C LEU A 86 25.96 7.73 -16.43
N MET A 87 25.86 6.94 -17.51
CA MET A 87 26.90 6.83 -18.53
C MET A 87 26.98 8.07 -19.44
N ALA A 88 25.87 8.77 -19.66
CA ALA A 88 25.83 9.99 -20.47
C ALA A 88 26.40 11.22 -19.74
N ARG A 89 26.59 11.16 -18.41
CA ARG A 89 27.33 12.18 -17.66
C ARG A 89 28.82 12.05 -17.96
N LYS A 90 29.27 12.72 -19.04
CA LYS A 90 30.70 12.94 -19.30
C LYS A 90 31.32 13.64 -18.08
N PRO A 91 32.41 13.12 -17.50
CA PRO A 91 33.13 13.85 -16.46
C PRO A 91 33.64 15.15 -17.08
N LYS A 92 33.26 16.29 -16.48
CA LYS A 92 33.96 17.55 -16.73
C LYS A 92 35.34 17.40 -16.08
N GLY A 93 36.33 17.05 -16.90
CA GLY A 93 37.74 17.33 -16.60
C GLY A 93 38.01 18.83 -16.68
#